data_AF-A0A4Y2KHZ6-F1
#
_entry.id   AF-A0A4Y2KHZ6-F1
#
_cell.length_a   1.000
_cell.length_b   1.000
_cell.length_c   1.000
_cell.angle_alpha   90.00
_cell.angle_beta   90.00
_cell.angle_gamma   90.00
#
_symmetry.space_group_name_H-M   'P 1'
#
loop_
_entity.id
_entity.type
_entity.pdbx_description
1 polymer ?
#
loop_
_entity_poly.entity_id
_entity_poly.type
_entity_poly.pdbx_seq_one_letter_code
_entity_poly.pdbx_strand_id
1 'polypeptide(L)'
;MKLHEKIRRITRASWRLKEEVVKQIYLTILEKIITYGSTVWYRNLVKINEKLIQIQRTPLTDITKTYRTVSNEALRVLAGCPPLDIKIAEEIEVLTRIKQVRRKQEIGGVISVDYELKIKP
;
A
#
# COMPACT_ATOMS: atom_id res chain seq x y z
N MET A 1 8.01 -11.99 7.98
CA MET A 1 6.88 -12.69 8.63
C MET A 1 6.84 -12.55 10.17
N LYS A 2 7.94 -12.22 10.86
CA LYS A 2 7.98 -11.96 12.32
C LYS A 2 7.09 -10.78 12.79
N LEU A 3 6.85 -9.80 11.92
CA LEU A 3 6.06 -8.61 12.25
C LEU A 3 4.56 -8.92 12.38
N HIS A 4 4.02 -9.67 11.42
CA HIS A 4 2.63 -10.12 11.46
C HIS A 4 2.35 -10.95 12.72
N GLU A 5 3.29 -11.82 13.11
CA GLU A 5 3.19 -12.61 14.33
C GLU A 5 3.23 -11.76 15.61
N LYS A 6 4.11 -10.74 15.65
CA LYS A 6 4.13 -9.76 16.75
C LYS A 6 2.83 -8.98 16.87
N ILE A 7 2.31 -8.48 15.74
CA ILE A 7 1.01 -7.78 15.70
C ILE A 7 -0.07 -8.72 16.22
N ARG A 8 -0.19 -9.92 15.64
CA ARG A 8 -1.16 -10.94 16.07
C ARG A 8 -1.07 -11.25 17.56
N ARG A 9 0.13 -11.36 18.13
CA ARG A 9 0.31 -11.61 19.56
C ARG A 9 -0.25 -10.47 20.39
N ILE A 10 0.03 -9.23 20.01
CA ILE A 10 -0.50 -8.03 20.67
C ILE A 10 -2.03 -8.02 20.57
N THR A 11 -2.57 -8.22 19.36
CA THR A 11 -4.02 -8.22 19.10
C THR A 11 -4.78 -9.30 19.88
N ARG A 12 -4.20 -10.50 20.02
CA ARG A 12 -4.86 -11.63 20.72
C ARG A 12 -4.69 -11.58 22.22
N ALA A 13 -3.56 -11.10 22.73
CA ALA A 13 -3.33 -10.92 24.16
C ALA A 13 -4.26 -9.86 24.77
N SER A 14 -4.72 -8.94 23.92
CA SER A 14 -5.65 -7.87 24.28
C SER A 14 -7.05 -8.23 23.79
N TRP A 15 -7.70 -9.16 24.48
CA TRP A 15 -9.13 -9.49 24.27
C TRP A 15 -10.05 -8.26 24.19
N ARG A 16 -9.61 -7.11 24.74
CA ARG A 16 -10.31 -5.83 24.81
C ARG A 16 -9.87 -4.76 23.79
N LEU A 17 -8.92 -5.04 22.89
CA LEU A 17 -8.49 -4.04 21.92
C LEU A 17 -9.61 -3.76 20.92
N LYS A 18 -9.97 -2.48 20.77
CA LYS A 18 -10.99 -2.05 19.79
C LYS A 18 -10.50 -2.41 18.39
N GLU A 19 -11.42 -2.92 17.58
CA GLU A 19 -11.16 -3.35 16.19
C GLU A 19 -10.57 -2.20 15.36
N GLU A 20 -10.97 -0.97 15.66
CA GLU A 20 -10.44 0.28 15.12
C GLU A 20 -8.93 0.42 15.29
N VAL A 21 -8.39 0.10 16.47
CA VAL A 21 -6.95 0.23 16.75
C VAL A 21 -6.16 -0.84 16.00
N VAL A 22 -6.70 -2.05 15.93
CA VAL A 22 -6.11 -3.15 15.15
C VAL A 22 -6.07 -2.78 13.67
N LYS A 23 -7.17 -2.22 13.15
CA LYS A 23 -7.27 -1.70 11.80
C LYS A 23 -6.24 -0.59 11.55
N GLN A 24 -6.08 0.34 12.49
CA GLN A 24 -5.09 1.41 12.38
C GLN A 24 -3.66 0.87 12.35
N ILE A 25 -3.33 -0.15 13.16
CA ILE A 25 -2.02 -0.82 13.14
C ILE A 25 -1.78 -1.49 11.77
N TYR A 26 -2.78 -2.18 11.22
CA TYR A 26 -2.71 -2.77 9.89
C TYR A 26 -2.45 -1.73 8.80
N LEU A 27 -3.23 -0.64 8.77
CA LEU A 27 -3.12 0.43 7.77
C LEU A 27 -1.78 1.18 7.89
N THR A 28 -1.29 1.40 9.10
CA THR A 28 -0.07 2.19 9.31
C THR A 28 1.20 1.37 9.06
N ILE A 29 1.21 0.09 9.44
CA ILE A 29 2.42 -0.72 9.41
C ILE A 29 2.45 -1.62 8.19
N LEU A 30 1.45 -2.51 8.04
CA LEU A 30 1.51 -3.55 7.03
C LEU A 30 1.36 -2.95 5.63
N GLU A 31 0.40 -2.05 5.46
CA GLU A 31 0.18 -1.36 4.19
C GLU A 31 1.43 -0.61 3.77
N LYS A 32 2.02 0.21 4.66
CA LYS A 32 3.23 0.99 4.35
C LYS A 32 4.43 0.13 4.00
N ILE A 33 4.65 -0.98 4.71
CA ILE A 33 5.76 -1.90 4.40
C ILE A 33 5.62 -2.51 3.00
N ILE A 34 4.39 -2.89 2.63
CA ILE A 34 4.16 -3.51 1.33
C ILE A 34 4.26 -2.47 0.21
N THR A 35 3.68 -1.29 0.41
CA THR A 35 3.67 -0.21 -0.58
C THR A 35 5.06 0.40 -0.80
N TYR A 36 5.91 0.47 0.23
CA TYR A 36 7.25 1.10 0.12
C TYR A 36 8.09 0.55 -1.05
N GLY A 37 8.11 -0.78 -1.22
CA GLY A 37 8.88 -1.43 -2.28
C GLY A 37 8.09 -1.73 -3.55
N SER A 38 6.78 -1.45 -3.58
CA SER A 38 5.88 -1.99 -4.59
C SER A 38 6.26 -1.57 -6.01
N THR A 39 6.78 -0.36 -6.18
CA THR A 39 7.27 0.16 -7.48
C THR A 39 8.36 -0.69 -8.12
N VAL A 40 9.08 -1.51 -7.36
CA VAL A 40 10.20 -2.33 -7.86
C VAL A 40 9.75 -3.77 -8.13
N TRP A 41 9.00 -4.38 -7.21
CA TRP A 41 8.67 -5.81 -7.28
C TRP A 41 7.26 -6.10 -7.79
N TYR A 42 6.32 -5.16 -7.70
CA TYR A 42 4.94 -5.41 -8.10
C TYR A 42 4.82 -5.47 -9.62
N ARG A 43 4.23 -6.56 -10.09
CA ARG A 43 3.79 -6.76 -11.47
C ARG A 43 2.38 -7.31 -11.37
N ASN A 44 1.46 -6.86 -12.23
CA ASN A 44 0.06 -7.31 -12.22
C ASN A 44 -0.06 -8.76 -12.75
N LEU A 45 0.54 -9.69 -12.01
CA LEU A 45 0.59 -11.12 -12.30
C LEU A 45 -0.32 -11.84 -11.30
N VAL A 46 -1.07 -12.82 -11.77
CA VAL A 46 -2.02 -13.60 -10.95
C VAL A 46 -1.37 -14.13 -9.67
N LYS A 47 -0.18 -14.75 -9.77
CA LYS A 47 0.56 -15.31 -8.62
C LYS A 47 0.91 -14.26 -7.55
N ILE A 48 1.21 -13.02 -7.96
CA ILE A 48 1.53 -11.92 -7.04
C ILE A 48 0.25 -11.46 -6.35
N ASN A 49 -0.84 -11.28 -7.10
CA ASN A 49 -2.13 -10.87 -6.55
C ASN A 49 -2.68 -11.92 -5.56
N GLU A 50 -2.57 -13.22 -5.87
CA GLU A 50 -2.93 -14.29 -4.94
C GLU A 50 -2.10 -14.24 -3.65
N LYS A 51 -0.80 -13.95 -3.76
CA LYS A 51 0.06 -13.83 -2.58
C LYS A 51 -0.32 -12.62 -1.72
N LEU A 52 -0.68 -11.51 -2.35
CA LEU A 52 -1.17 -10.31 -1.65
C LEU A 52 -2.48 -10.59 -0.93
N ILE A 53 -3.41 -11.32 -1.55
CA ILE A 53 -4.65 -11.78 -0.90
C ILE A 53 -4.32 -12.62 0.34
N GLN A 54 -3.39 -13.58 0.25
CA GLN A 54 -2.98 -14.41 1.39
C GLN A 54 -2.38 -13.57 2.54
N ILE A 55 -1.51 -12.60 2.21
CA ILE A 55 -0.89 -11.71 3.19
C ILE A 55 -1.95 -10.83 3.86
N GLN A 56 -2.89 -10.30 3.07
CA GLN A 56 -3.95 -9.41 3.54
C GLN A 56 -5.02 -10.14 4.36
N ARG A 57 -5.37 -11.38 3.99
CA ARG A 57 -6.45 -12.15 4.64
C ARG A 57 -6.26 -12.27 6.14
N THR A 58 -5.03 -12.60 6.53
CA THR A 58 -4.71 -12.92 7.92
C THR A 58 -4.99 -11.78 8.91
N PRO A 59 -4.48 -10.54 8.70
CA PRO A 59 -4.81 -9.41 9.56
C PRO A 59 -6.28 -8.98 9.44
N LEU A 60 -6.92 -9.10 8.26
CA LEU A 60 -8.35 -8.76 8.14
C LEU A 60 -9.25 -9.68 8.95
N THR A 61 -8.94 -10.98 9.02
CA THR A 61 -9.63 -11.92 9.92
C THR A 61 -9.45 -11.53 11.39
N ASP A 62 -8.24 -11.10 11.78
CA ASP A 62 -7.98 -10.67 13.15
C ASP A 62 -8.69 -9.32 13.48
N ILE A 63 -8.90 -8.42 12.50
CA ILE A 63 -9.65 -7.15 12.66
C ILE A 63 -11.15 -7.40 12.82
N THR A 64 -11.73 -8.18 11.92
CA THR A 64 -13.18 -8.41 11.84
C THR A 64 -13.67 -9.52 12.77
N LYS A 65 -12.74 -10.28 13.37
CA LYS A 65 -13.00 -11.44 14.24
C LYS A 65 -13.88 -12.51 13.58
N THR A 66 -13.82 -12.63 12.25
CA THR A 66 -14.63 -13.60 11.50
C THR A 66 -14.01 -15.00 11.45
N TYR A 67 -14.79 -15.99 11.01
CA TYR A 67 -14.28 -17.33 10.74
C TYR A 67 -13.29 -17.38 9.58
N ARG A 68 -12.45 -18.44 9.58
CA ARG A 68 -11.44 -18.69 8.53
C ARG A 68 -12.02 -19.06 7.17
N THR A 69 -13.31 -19.39 7.08
CA THR A 69 -13.99 -19.81 5.83
C THR A 69 -14.69 -18.66 5.10
N VAL A 70 -14.72 -17.45 5.69
CA VAL A 70 -15.36 -16.27 5.06
C VAL A 70 -14.65 -15.92 3.74
N SER A 71 -15.43 -15.56 2.71
CA SER A 71 -14.87 -15.18 1.41
C SER A 71 -13.95 -13.96 1.54
N ASN A 72 -12.93 -13.87 0.68
CA ASN A 72 -11.97 -12.74 0.73
C ASN A 72 -12.67 -11.40 0.46
N GLU A 73 -13.70 -11.40 -0.39
CA GLU A 73 -14.47 -10.22 -0.74
C GLU A 73 -15.30 -9.72 0.44
N ALA A 74 -16.07 -10.60 1.09
CA ALA A 74 -16.84 -10.24 2.28
C ALA A 74 -15.93 -9.73 3.40
N LEU A 75 -14.76 -10.35 3.56
CA LEU A 75 -13.78 -9.95 4.57
C LEU A 75 -13.27 -8.51 4.35
N ARG A 76 -13.05 -8.10 3.10
CA ARG A 76 -12.63 -6.74 2.74
C ARG A 76 -13.72 -5.71 3.02
N VAL A 77 -14.97 -6.05 2.69
CA VAL A 77 -16.14 -5.20 2.94
C VAL A 77 -16.37 -5.01 4.44
N LEU A 78 -16.37 -6.10 5.22
CA LEU A 78 -16.54 -6.05 6.68
C LEU A 78 -15.42 -5.27 7.38
N ALA A 79 -14.18 -5.41 6.92
CA ALA A 79 -13.06 -4.65 7.45
C ALA A 79 -13.08 -3.18 7.00
N GLY A 80 -13.82 -2.84 5.95
CA GLY A 80 -13.78 -1.53 5.29
C GLY A 80 -12.38 -1.20 4.79
N CYS A 81 -11.71 -2.17 4.16
CA CYS A 81 -10.35 -2.05 3.64
C CYS A 81 -10.32 -2.43 2.14
N PRO A 82 -9.70 -1.62 1.26
CA PRO A 82 -9.60 -1.96 -0.15
C PRO A 82 -8.66 -3.15 -0.40
N PRO A 83 -8.80 -3.84 -1.54
CA PRO A 83 -7.85 -4.83 -2.01
C PRO A 83 -6.43 -4.25 -2.12
N LEU A 84 -5.44 -4.98 -1.61
CA LEU A 84 -4.06 -4.50 -1.55
C LEU A 84 -3.42 -4.35 -2.93
N ASP A 85 -3.80 -5.20 -3.88
CA ASP A 85 -3.41 -5.16 -5.28
C ASP A 85 -3.86 -3.85 -5.97
N ILE A 86 -5.13 -3.46 -5.79
CA ILE A 86 -5.66 -2.20 -6.33
C ILE A 86 -4.94 -1.00 -5.71
N LYS A 87 -4.75 -1.01 -4.39
CA LYS A 87 -4.09 0.10 -3.69
C LYS A 87 -2.63 0.27 -4.10
N ILE A 88 -1.92 -0.84 -4.33
CA ILE A 88 -0.55 -0.79 -4.84
C ILE A 88 -0.52 -0.23 -6.26
N ALA A 89 -1.43 -0.66 -7.13
CA ALA A 89 -1.52 -0.17 -8.50
C ALA A 89 -1.77 1.36 -8.54
N GLU A 90 -2.69 1.84 -7.70
CA GLU A 90 -2.99 3.26 -7.53
C GLU A 90 -1.76 4.05 -7.07
N GLU A 91 -1.06 3.58 -6.03
CA GLU A 91 0.12 4.29 -5.52
C GLU A 91 1.23 4.36 -6.59
N ILE A 92 1.45 3.27 -7.33
CA ILE A 92 2.43 3.23 -8.42
C ILE A 92 2.05 4.25 -9.49
N GLU A 93 0.77 4.32 -9.87
CA GLU A 93 0.26 5.28 -10.85
C GLU A 93 0.51 6.73 -10.38
N VAL A 94 0.14 7.06 -9.15
CA VAL A 94 0.39 8.39 -8.56
C VAL A 94 1.88 8.74 -8.58
N LEU A 95 2.75 7.81 -8.17
CA LEU A 95 4.20 8.02 -8.17
C LEU A 95 4.76 8.22 -9.58
N THR A 96 4.27 7.48 -10.56
CA THR A 96 4.69 7.66 -11.96
C THR A 96 4.24 9.03 -12.48
N ARG A 97 3.03 9.48 -12.14
CA ARG A 97 2.52 10.79 -12.51
C ARG A 97 3.35 11.92 -11.89
N ILE A 98 3.68 11.82 -10.60
CA ILE A 98 4.54 12.79 -9.92
C ILE A 98 5.90 12.90 -10.60
N LYS A 99 6.52 11.75 -10.93
CA LYS A 99 7.81 11.70 -11.65
C LYS A 99 7.72 12.37 -13.03
N GLN A 100 6.62 12.18 -13.76
CA GLN A 100 6.40 12.83 -15.06
C GLN A 100 6.29 14.35 -14.93
N VAL A 101 5.55 14.85 -13.94
CA VAL A 101 5.39 16.29 -13.70
C VAL A 101 6.72 16.93 -13.32
N ARG A 102 7.48 16.31 -12.40
CA ARG A 102 8.82 16.80 -12.01
C ARG A 102 9.77 16.87 -13.19
N ARG A 103 9.83 15.82 -14.01
CA ARG A 103 10.66 15.79 -15.22
C ARG A 103 10.29 16.91 -16.20
N LYS A 104 9.00 17.20 -16.39
CA LYS A 104 8.56 18.31 -17.25
C LYS A 104 9.00 19.67 -16.72
N GLN A 105 8.95 19.87 -15.41
CA GLN A 105 9.44 21.10 -14.76
C GLN A 105 10.96 21.25 -14.89
N GLU A 106 11.72 20.17 -14.69
CA GLU A 106 13.17 20.15 -14.89
C GLU A 106 13.53 20.50 -16.34
N ILE A 107 12.89 19.86 -17.32
CA ILE A 107 13.10 20.15 -18.74
C ILE A 107 12.73 21.61 -19.06
N GLY A 108 11.61 22.11 -18.56
CA GLY A 108 11.20 23.51 -18.74
C GLY A 108 12.18 24.51 -18.11
N GLY A 109 12.71 24.20 -16.93
CA GLY A 109 13.71 25.01 -16.23
C GLY A 109 15.08 25.01 -16.93
N VAL A 110 15.52 23.87 -17.45
CA VAL A 110 16.75 23.79 -18.26
C VAL A 110 16.59 24.63 -19.52
N ILE A 111 15.47 24.47 -20.22
CA ILE A 111 15.16 25.24 -21.43
C ILE A 111 15.14 26.75 -21.13
N SER A 112 14.56 27.21 -20.01
CA SER A 112 14.57 28.64 -19.65
C SER A 112 15.98 29.17 -19.34
N VAL A 113 16.81 28.39 -18.64
CA VAL A 113 18.20 28.77 -18.35
C VAL A 113 19.03 28.85 -19.63
N ASP A 114 18.85 27.91 -20.55
CA ASP A 114 19.53 27.90 -21.85
C ASP A 114 19.16 29.12 -22.71
N TYR A 115 17.90 29.58 -22.63
CA TYR A 115 17.48 30.81 -23.29
C TYR A 115 18.14 32.06 -22.68
N GLU A 116 18.23 32.16 -21.35
CA GLU A 116 18.88 33.28 -20.68
C GLU A 116 20.38 33.38 -20.98
N LEU A 117 21.06 32.24 -21.13
CA LEU A 117 22.49 32.18 -21.50
C LEU A 117 22.75 32.62 -22.94
N LYS A 118 21.81 32.42 -23.86
CA LYS A 118 21.91 32.87 -25.27
C LYS A 118 21.66 34.36 -25.46
N ILE A 119 21.06 35.03 -24.48
CA ILE A 119 20.68 36.45 -24.55
C ILE A 119 21.77 37.36 -23.95
N LYS A 120 22.70 36.82 -23.15
CA LYS A 120 23.84 37.61 -22.65
C LYS A 120 24.80 37.97 -23.81
N PRO A 121 25.18 39.25 -23.97
CA PRO A 121 26.07 39.71 -25.03
C PRO A 121 27.51 39.19 -24.87
#